data_AF-A0A3C0C2W3-F1
#
_entry.id   AF-A0A3C0C2W3-F1
#
_cell.length_a   1.000
_cell.length_b   1.000
_cell.length_c   1.000
_cell.angle_alpha   90.00
_cell.angle_beta   90.00
_cell.angle_gamma   90.00
#
_symmetry.space_group_name_H-M   'P 1'
#
loop_
_entity.id
_entity.type
_entity.pdbx_description
1 polymer ?
#
loop_
_entity_poly.entity_id
_entity_poly.type
_entity_poly.pdbx_seq_one_letter_code
_entity_poly.pdbx_strand_id
1 'polypeptide(L)'
;KVMAESFSDLGVPVFLADIKGDLAGMCRPGIDSEGMQKRIQRFGLAEANFTYKDYPTRFWDVFGKNGHPVRTTVSEMGPLLLARLLGLNDTQSGVLNIVFRVADDRGLLLLDLKDLKAMLSYVANNAKSFTIDYGNIAAASVGAIQRAILSLEDQGGDQFFGEPELEITDWMRTGHDGRGYINILHCVDLFHSPALYSTFLLWLLSELFE
;
A
#
# COMPACT_ATOMS: atom_id res chain seq x y z
N LYS A 1 -15.05 -9.43 10.98
CA LYS A 1 -16.30 -8.64 11.09
C LYS A 1 -16.56 -8.27 12.55
N VAL A 2 -17.11 -9.13 13.40
CA VAL A 2 -17.40 -8.84 14.84
C VAL A 2 -16.28 -8.13 15.60
N MET A 3 -15.03 -8.56 15.46
CA MET A 3 -13.90 -7.89 16.13
C MET A 3 -13.67 -6.47 15.61
N ALA A 4 -13.69 -6.26 14.29
CA ALA A 4 -13.53 -4.95 13.68
C ALA A 4 -14.69 -4.00 14.03
N GLU A 5 -15.90 -4.55 14.05
CA GLU A 5 -17.13 -3.89 14.51
C GLU A 5 -16.99 -3.41 15.96
N SER A 6 -16.48 -4.28 16.85
CA SER A 6 -16.27 -3.94 18.26
C SER A 6 -15.20 -2.86 18.45
N PHE A 7 -14.09 -2.93 17.71
CA PHE A 7 -13.06 -1.88 17.74
C PHE A 7 -13.60 -0.54 17.23
N SER A 8 -14.37 -0.56 16.13
CA SER A 8 -15.03 0.63 15.60
C SER A 8 -15.98 1.25 16.63
N ASP A 9 -16.80 0.44 17.32
CA ASP A 9 -17.67 0.91 18.40
C ASP A 9 -16.90 1.58 19.55
N LEU A 10 -15.66 1.12 19.82
CA LEU A 10 -14.76 1.70 20.81
C LEU A 10 -13.99 2.94 20.32
N GLY A 11 -14.29 3.42 19.11
CA GLY A 11 -13.58 4.55 18.50
C GLY A 11 -12.21 4.20 17.92
N VAL A 12 -11.86 2.92 17.83
CA VAL A 12 -10.57 2.45 17.30
C VAL A 12 -10.71 2.21 15.79
N PRO A 13 -9.99 2.95 14.92
CA PRO A 13 -9.98 2.70 13.49
C PRO A 13 -9.38 1.33 13.17
N VAL A 14 -9.91 0.66 12.15
CA VAL A 14 -9.50 -0.70 11.79
C VAL A 14 -9.12 -0.74 10.32
N PHE A 15 -8.06 -1.47 10.00
CA PHE A 15 -7.68 -1.79 8.63
C PHE A 15 -7.90 -3.30 8.36
N LEU A 16 -8.50 -3.64 7.22
CA LEU A 16 -8.76 -5.01 6.77
C LEU A 16 -8.40 -5.17 5.30
N ALA A 17 -7.64 -6.21 4.95
CA ALA A 17 -7.45 -6.64 3.57
C ALA A 17 -8.53 -7.67 3.19
N ASP A 18 -9.35 -7.35 2.19
CA ASP A 18 -10.46 -8.18 1.71
C ASP A 18 -10.08 -8.89 0.40
N ILE A 19 -9.54 -10.10 0.53
CA ILE A 19 -9.18 -10.96 -0.61
C ILE A 19 -10.43 -11.66 -1.18
N LYS A 20 -11.50 -11.82 -0.41
CA LYS A 20 -12.72 -12.54 -0.83
C LYS A 20 -13.78 -11.63 -1.43
N GLY A 21 -13.71 -10.32 -1.18
CA GLY A 21 -14.71 -9.35 -1.59
C GLY A 21 -16.00 -9.42 -0.77
N ASP A 22 -15.99 -10.07 0.40
CA ASP A 22 -17.19 -10.29 1.21
C ASP A 22 -17.31 -9.35 2.41
N LEU A 23 -16.35 -8.45 2.63
CA LEU A 23 -16.35 -7.51 3.76
C LEU A 23 -17.12 -6.21 3.46
N ALA A 24 -17.39 -5.90 2.20
CA ALA A 24 -18.09 -4.67 1.82
C ALA A 24 -19.49 -4.52 2.43
N GLY A 25 -20.14 -5.62 2.81
CA GLY A 25 -21.45 -5.59 3.46
C GLY A 25 -21.48 -4.90 4.83
N MET A 26 -20.34 -4.59 5.44
CA MET A 26 -20.26 -3.91 6.75
C MET A 26 -20.78 -2.47 6.73
N CYS A 27 -20.84 -1.83 5.55
CA CYS A 27 -21.38 -0.48 5.40
C CYS A 27 -22.92 -0.42 5.41
N ARG A 28 -23.60 -1.56 5.58
CA ARG A 28 -25.06 -1.66 5.65
C ARG A 28 -25.48 -2.47 6.87
N PRO A 29 -26.66 -2.18 7.45
CA PRO A 29 -27.20 -3.04 8.48
C PRO A 29 -27.41 -4.46 7.92
N GLY A 30 -27.14 -5.46 8.74
CA GLY A 30 -27.39 -6.85 8.37
C GLY A 30 -28.87 -7.12 8.08
N ILE A 31 -29.12 -8.12 7.24
CA ILE A 31 -30.47 -8.55 6.88
C ILE A 31 -30.93 -9.63 7.84
N ASP A 32 -32.13 -9.45 8.39
CA ASP A 32 -32.78 -10.49 9.18
C ASP A 32 -33.12 -11.69 8.30
N SER A 33 -32.56 -12.85 8.65
CA SER A 33 -32.70 -14.09 7.89
C SER A 33 -32.76 -15.26 8.85
N GLU A 34 -33.39 -16.36 8.44
CA GLU A 34 -33.51 -17.56 9.28
C GLU A 34 -32.14 -18.06 9.79
N GLY A 35 -31.10 -17.97 8.95
CA GLY A 35 -29.73 -18.32 9.34
C GLY A 35 -29.14 -17.39 10.39
N MET A 36 -29.43 -16.10 10.34
CA MET A 36 -29.01 -15.14 11.35
C MET A 36 -29.79 -15.31 12.66
N GLN A 37 -31.10 -15.53 12.61
CA GLN A 37 -31.92 -15.80 13.79
C GLN A 37 -31.43 -17.02 14.56
N LYS A 38 -31.11 -18.11 13.86
CA LYS A 38 -30.51 -19.31 14.47
C LYS A 38 -29.17 -19.00 15.15
N ARG A 39 -28.34 -18.14 14.56
CA ARG A 39 -27.07 -17.71 15.18
C ARG A 39 -27.30 -16.84 16.41
N ILE A 40 -28.20 -15.87 16.33
CA ILE A 40 -28.54 -14.97 17.44
C ILE A 40 -28.99 -15.78 18.65
N GLN A 41 -29.92 -16.72 18.45
CA GLN A 41 -30.40 -17.61 19.52
C GLN A 41 -29.29 -18.53 20.03
N ARG A 42 -28.53 -19.17 19.13
CA ARG A 42 -27.45 -20.10 19.51
C ARG A 42 -26.37 -19.45 20.39
N PHE A 43 -26.06 -18.19 20.15
CA PHE A 43 -25.03 -17.45 20.88
C PHE A 43 -25.57 -16.56 22.01
N GLY A 44 -26.88 -16.62 22.31
CA GLY A 44 -27.49 -15.79 23.36
C GLY A 44 -27.44 -14.28 23.05
N LEU A 45 -27.28 -13.89 21.78
CA LEU A 45 -27.08 -12.50 21.39
C LEU A 45 -28.35 -11.65 21.57
N ALA A 46 -29.52 -12.28 21.61
CA ALA A 46 -30.78 -11.60 21.92
C ALA A 46 -30.76 -11.00 23.34
N GLU A 47 -30.16 -11.70 24.30
CA GLU A 47 -30.02 -11.25 25.69
C GLU A 47 -28.97 -10.13 25.83
N ALA A 48 -28.03 -10.07 24.88
CA ALA A 48 -27.01 -9.02 24.79
C ALA A 48 -27.46 -7.79 23.97
N ASN A 49 -28.77 -7.62 23.71
CA ASN A 49 -29.33 -6.52 22.92
C ASN A 49 -28.69 -6.37 21.52
N PHE A 50 -28.42 -7.49 20.85
CA PHE A 50 -27.89 -7.44 19.49
C PHE A 50 -28.85 -6.72 18.52
N THR A 51 -28.31 -5.74 17.80
CA THR A 51 -29.02 -5.02 16.75
C THR A 51 -28.22 -5.06 15.46
N TYR A 52 -28.90 -5.21 14.33
CA TYR A 52 -28.30 -4.99 13.02
C TYR A 52 -27.95 -3.50 12.86
N LYS A 53 -26.68 -3.21 12.64
CA LYS A 53 -26.17 -1.85 12.42
C LYS A 53 -25.15 -1.85 11.29
N ASP A 54 -25.07 -0.72 10.62
CA ASP A 54 -24.00 -0.39 9.69
C ASP A 54 -22.79 0.17 10.44
N TYR A 55 -21.64 0.18 9.77
CA TYR A 55 -20.41 0.74 10.30
C TYR A 55 -19.79 1.75 9.32
N PRO A 56 -19.14 2.82 9.83
CA PRO A 56 -18.46 3.79 8.99
C PRO A 56 -17.30 3.09 8.27
N THR A 57 -17.46 2.90 6.96
CA THR A 57 -16.56 2.08 6.16
C THR A 57 -15.94 2.91 5.05
N ARG A 58 -14.64 2.73 4.78
CA ARG A 58 -13.94 3.30 3.63
C ARG A 58 -13.35 2.20 2.78
N PHE A 59 -13.50 2.32 1.47
CA PHE A 59 -13.00 1.33 0.51
C PHE A 59 -11.74 1.86 -0.16
N TRP A 60 -10.72 1.01 -0.19
CA TRP A 60 -9.41 1.29 -0.75
C TRP A 60 -9.09 0.24 -1.80
N ASP A 61 -8.36 0.60 -2.84
CA ASP A 61 -7.96 -0.29 -3.93
C ASP A 61 -6.67 0.22 -4.56
N VAL A 62 -5.62 -0.60 -4.64
CA VAL A 62 -4.36 -0.21 -5.30
C VAL A 62 -4.57 0.13 -6.77
N PHE A 63 -5.51 -0.53 -7.45
CA PHE A 63 -5.85 -0.26 -8.84
C PHE A 63 -6.95 0.79 -9.00
N GLY A 64 -7.54 1.28 -7.90
CA GLY A 64 -8.59 2.31 -7.91
C GLY A 64 -9.88 1.91 -8.64
N LYS A 65 -10.18 0.61 -8.79
CA LYS A 65 -11.38 0.14 -9.51
C LYS A 65 -12.61 0.12 -8.60
N ASN A 66 -12.45 -0.40 -7.38
CA ASN A 66 -13.54 -0.66 -6.43
C ASN A 66 -13.40 0.13 -5.13
N GLY A 67 -12.55 1.15 -5.10
CA GLY A 67 -12.27 1.95 -3.92
C GLY A 67 -11.39 3.16 -4.23
N HIS A 68 -11.09 3.95 -3.21
CA HIS A 68 -10.12 5.02 -3.29
C HIS A 68 -8.74 4.45 -3.67
N PRO A 69 -8.03 5.07 -4.63
CA PRO A 69 -6.70 4.62 -5.00
C PRO A 69 -5.76 4.72 -3.80
N VAL A 70 -4.99 3.66 -3.54
CA VAL A 70 -3.87 3.71 -2.60
C VAL A 70 -2.60 3.94 -3.39
N ARG A 71 -1.85 4.98 -3.04
CA ARG A 71 -0.60 5.35 -3.69
C ARG A 71 0.46 5.79 -2.69
N THR A 72 1.71 5.75 -3.14
CA THR A 72 2.91 6.28 -2.48
C THR A 72 3.85 6.81 -3.56
N THR A 73 4.81 7.67 -3.22
CA THR A 73 5.84 8.09 -4.18
C THR A 73 7.11 7.23 -4.10
N VAL A 74 7.89 7.20 -5.18
CA VAL A 74 9.21 6.54 -5.18
C VAL A 74 10.14 7.19 -4.16
N SER A 75 10.07 8.50 -4.01
CA SER A 75 10.79 9.28 -3.01
C SER A 75 10.41 8.91 -1.58
N GLU A 76 9.11 8.82 -1.27
CA GLU A 76 8.60 8.41 0.05
C GLU A 76 9.09 7.00 0.41
N MET A 77 8.98 6.04 -0.52
CA MET A 77 9.42 4.67 -0.23
C MET A 77 10.95 4.54 -0.05
N GLY A 78 11.71 5.37 -0.73
CA GLY A 78 13.16 5.46 -0.58
C GLY A 78 13.95 4.24 -1.10
N PRO A 79 15.29 4.35 -1.15
CA PRO A 79 16.13 3.35 -1.82
C PRO A 79 16.20 2.02 -1.07
N LEU A 80 16.08 2.03 0.26
CA LEU A 80 16.22 0.82 1.09
C LEU A 80 15.03 -0.14 0.91
N LEU A 81 13.80 0.37 1.01
CA LEU A 81 12.61 -0.44 0.83
C LEU A 81 12.49 -0.86 -0.63
N LEU A 82 12.73 0.04 -1.58
CA LEU A 82 12.74 -0.30 -3.01
C LEU A 82 13.74 -1.40 -3.33
N ALA A 83 14.96 -1.36 -2.77
CA ALA A 83 15.95 -2.41 -2.99
C ALA A 83 15.45 -3.78 -2.52
N ARG A 84 14.81 -3.84 -1.35
CA ARG A 84 14.24 -5.08 -0.83
C ARG A 84 13.10 -5.59 -1.70
N LEU A 85 12.24 -4.68 -2.18
CA LEU A 85 11.07 -5.01 -3.00
C LEU A 85 11.45 -5.51 -4.39
N LEU A 86 12.44 -4.87 -5.00
CA LEU A 86 12.98 -5.26 -6.29
C LEU A 86 13.91 -6.48 -6.21
N GLY A 87 14.16 -7.02 -5.01
CA GLY A 87 15.03 -8.18 -4.79
C GLY A 87 16.48 -7.91 -5.17
N LEU A 88 16.96 -6.69 -4.93
CA LEU A 88 18.30 -6.27 -5.33
C LEU A 88 19.37 -6.87 -4.42
N ASN A 89 20.51 -7.23 -5.00
CA ASN A 89 21.72 -7.56 -4.23
C ASN A 89 22.44 -6.29 -3.74
N ASP A 90 23.50 -6.45 -2.94
CA ASP A 90 24.23 -5.33 -2.34
C ASP A 90 24.78 -4.35 -3.39
N THR A 91 25.32 -4.86 -4.50
CA THR A 91 25.87 -4.01 -5.57
C THR A 91 24.77 -3.20 -6.27
N GLN A 92 23.63 -3.83 -6.56
CA GLN A 92 22.47 -3.17 -7.17
C GLN A 92 21.84 -2.16 -6.21
N SER A 93 21.75 -2.51 -4.92
CA SER A 93 21.27 -1.63 -3.86
C SER A 93 22.18 -0.40 -3.71
N GLY A 94 23.50 -0.59 -3.80
CA GLY A 94 24.47 0.51 -3.83
C GLY A 94 24.25 1.45 -5.00
N VAL A 95 24.03 0.91 -6.21
CA VAL A 95 23.69 1.73 -7.39
C VAL A 95 22.37 2.48 -7.21
N LEU A 96 21.33 1.82 -6.66
CA LEU A 96 20.05 2.48 -6.37
C LEU A 96 20.22 3.64 -5.37
N ASN A 97 21.00 3.46 -4.31
CA ASN A 97 21.32 4.52 -3.36
C ASN A 97 22.01 5.71 -4.02
N ILE A 98 22.95 5.46 -4.95
CA ILE A 98 23.60 6.53 -5.73
C ILE A 98 22.56 7.30 -6.57
N VAL A 99 21.63 6.58 -7.20
CA VAL A 99 20.57 7.21 -8.01
C VAL A 99 19.71 8.15 -7.17
N PHE A 100 19.29 7.72 -5.98
CA PHE A 100 18.55 8.54 -5.04
C PHE A 100 19.36 9.75 -4.57
N ARG A 101 20.63 9.55 -4.18
CA ARG A 101 21.49 10.66 -3.75
C ARG A 101 21.65 11.72 -4.84
N VAL A 102 21.87 11.30 -6.09
CA VAL A 102 21.99 12.23 -7.23
C VAL A 102 20.66 12.97 -7.49
N ALA A 103 19.51 12.34 -7.25
CA ALA A 103 18.20 13.00 -7.32
C ALA A 103 18.06 14.07 -6.23
N ASP A 104 18.37 13.71 -4.98
CA ASP A 104 18.30 14.60 -3.82
C ASP A 104 19.20 15.83 -3.98
N ASP A 105 20.46 15.62 -4.38
CA ASP A 105 21.44 16.71 -4.55
C ASP A 105 21.05 17.68 -5.68
N ARG A 106 20.15 17.25 -6.57
CA ARG A 106 19.58 18.06 -7.66
C ARG A 106 18.17 18.58 -7.36
N GLY A 107 17.61 18.27 -6.19
CA GLY A 107 16.24 18.64 -5.82
C GLY A 107 15.18 18.00 -6.73
N LEU A 108 15.45 16.79 -7.23
CA LEU A 108 14.53 16.05 -8.10
C LEU A 108 13.77 15.02 -7.28
N LEU A 109 12.47 15.27 -7.06
CA LEU A 109 11.57 14.27 -6.49
C LEU A 109 11.26 13.19 -7.53
N LEU A 110 11.25 11.94 -7.08
CA LEU A 110 10.89 10.78 -7.89
C LEU A 110 9.48 10.39 -7.50
N LEU A 111 8.51 10.70 -8.35
CA LEU A 111 7.11 10.48 -8.01
C LEU A 111 6.70 9.06 -8.41
N ASP A 112 7.03 8.65 -9.63
CA ASP A 112 6.62 7.38 -10.20
C ASP A 112 7.79 6.51 -10.70
N LEU A 113 7.47 5.33 -11.22
CA LEU A 113 8.46 4.39 -11.77
C LEU A 113 9.13 4.92 -13.05
N LYS A 114 8.51 5.86 -13.77
CA LYS A 114 9.09 6.47 -14.98
C LYS A 114 10.18 7.45 -14.59
N ASP A 115 9.97 8.23 -13.54
CA ASP A 115 10.98 9.13 -12.97
C ASP A 115 12.19 8.31 -12.50
N LEU A 116 11.97 7.20 -11.79
CA LEU A 116 13.04 6.31 -11.36
C LEU A 116 13.84 5.73 -12.54
N LYS A 117 13.15 5.26 -13.60
CA LYS A 117 13.80 4.77 -14.82
C LYS A 117 14.58 5.86 -15.55
N ALA A 118 14.03 7.07 -15.60
CA ALA A 118 14.69 8.23 -16.21
C ALA A 118 15.96 8.59 -15.43
N MET A 119 15.90 8.60 -14.10
CA MET A 119 17.07 8.85 -13.26
C MET A 119 18.12 7.75 -13.34
N LEU A 120 17.71 6.48 -13.38
CA LEU A 120 18.64 5.36 -13.65
C LEU A 120 19.38 5.56 -14.97
N SER A 121 18.66 5.94 -16.03
CA SER A 121 19.24 6.20 -17.35
C SER A 121 20.16 7.42 -17.34
N TYR A 122 19.75 8.48 -16.66
CA TYR A 122 20.53 9.70 -16.50
C TYR A 122 21.85 9.43 -15.78
N VAL A 123 21.80 8.73 -14.64
CA VAL A 123 22.97 8.38 -13.84
C VAL A 123 23.90 7.45 -14.60
N ALA A 124 23.38 6.48 -15.34
CA ALA A 124 24.19 5.60 -16.19
C ALA A 124 24.92 6.34 -17.30
N ASN A 125 24.23 7.24 -18.01
CA ASN A 125 24.82 8.03 -19.11
C ASN A 125 25.90 9.00 -18.61
N ASN A 126 25.82 9.41 -17.34
CA ASN A 126 26.75 10.34 -16.70
C ASN A 126 27.66 9.65 -15.66
N ALA A 127 27.78 8.33 -15.68
CA ALA A 127 28.48 7.56 -14.64
C ALA A 127 29.91 8.05 -14.37
N LYS A 128 30.64 8.46 -15.43
CA LYS A 128 32.02 8.96 -15.31
C LYS A 128 32.11 10.24 -14.48
N SER A 129 31.15 11.16 -14.59
CA SER A 129 31.16 12.39 -13.79
C SER A 129 30.75 12.15 -12.35
N PHE A 130 29.95 11.11 -12.08
CA PHE A 130 29.52 10.74 -10.73
C PHE A 130 30.48 9.81 -9.98
N THR A 131 31.45 9.20 -10.67
CA THR A 131 32.31 8.17 -10.08
C THR A 131 33.13 8.68 -8.90
N ILE A 132 33.61 9.91 -8.95
CA ILE A 132 34.45 10.49 -7.88
C ILE A 132 33.64 10.75 -6.62
N ASP A 133 32.44 11.31 -6.77
CA ASP A 133 31.62 11.77 -5.65
C ASP A 133 30.79 10.64 -5.03
N TYR A 134 30.34 9.68 -5.84
CA TYR A 134 29.38 8.66 -5.43
C TYR A 134 29.87 7.21 -5.57
N GLY A 135 31.02 7.00 -6.23
CA GLY A 135 31.57 5.67 -6.49
C GLY A 135 31.15 5.08 -7.83
N ASN A 136 31.61 3.84 -8.10
CA ASN A 136 31.44 3.22 -9.41
C ASN A 136 30.00 2.77 -9.69
N ILE A 137 29.52 3.09 -10.89
CA ILE A 137 28.15 2.79 -11.33
C ILE A 137 28.22 1.75 -12.46
N ALA A 138 28.02 0.48 -12.11
CA ALA A 138 28.07 -0.60 -13.08
C ALA A 138 26.81 -0.62 -13.97
N ALA A 139 26.99 -0.50 -15.30
CA ALA A 139 25.89 -0.56 -16.27
C ALA A 139 25.05 -1.84 -16.16
N ALA A 140 25.69 -2.98 -15.84
CA ALA A 140 25.00 -4.24 -15.62
C ALA A 140 24.01 -4.19 -14.43
N SER A 141 24.37 -3.48 -13.36
CA SER A 141 23.49 -3.27 -12.20
C SER A 141 22.32 -2.37 -12.55
N VAL A 142 22.55 -1.28 -13.28
CA VAL A 142 21.46 -0.40 -13.77
C VAL A 142 20.46 -1.20 -14.60
N GLY A 143 20.93 -2.01 -15.55
CA GLY A 143 20.07 -2.86 -16.38
C GLY A 143 19.32 -3.92 -15.57
N ALA A 144 19.89 -4.43 -14.48
CA ALA A 144 19.19 -5.36 -13.58
C ALA A 144 18.05 -4.66 -12.82
N ILE A 145 18.30 -3.45 -12.29
CA ILE A 145 17.29 -2.65 -11.61
C ILE A 145 16.15 -2.30 -12.58
N GLN A 146 16.47 -1.87 -13.80
CA GLN A 146 15.45 -1.56 -14.82
C GLN A 146 14.56 -2.77 -15.14
N ARG A 147 15.12 -3.98 -15.23
CA ARG A 147 14.31 -5.21 -15.43
C ARG A 147 13.42 -5.54 -14.22
N ALA A 148 13.92 -5.31 -13.00
CA ALA A 148 13.10 -5.49 -11.81
C ALA A 148 11.93 -4.50 -11.78
N ILE A 149 12.16 -3.24 -12.16
CA ILE A 149 11.10 -2.23 -12.29
C ILE A 149 10.07 -2.66 -13.34
N LEU A 150 10.50 -3.12 -14.53
CA LEU A 150 9.58 -3.60 -15.56
C LEU A 150 8.66 -4.72 -15.06
N SER A 151 9.19 -5.67 -14.29
CA SER A 151 8.38 -6.76 -13.72
C SER A 151 7.32 -6.28 -12.72
N LEU A 152 7.58 -5.16 -12.03
CA LEU A 152 6.63 -4.51 -11.13
C LEU A 152 5.57 -3.72 -11.92
N GLU A 153 5.97 -3.03 -12.99
CA GLU A 153 5.06 -2.34 -13.92
C GLU A 153 4.08 -3.32 -14.56
N ASP A 154 4.55 -4.49 -15.00
CA ASP A 154 3.72 -5.57 -15.57
C ASP A 154 2.62 -6.05 -14.60
N GLN A 155 2.83 -5.88 -13.28
CA GLN A 155 1.88 -6.22 -12.22
C GLN A 155 1.01 -5.04 -11.78
N GLY A 156 1.17 -3.88 -12.41
CA GLY A 156 0.40 -2.66 -12.14
C GLY A 156 1.06 -1.69 -11.15
N GLY A 157 2.39 -1.77 -10.96
CA GLY A 157 3.14 -0.83 -10.11
C GLY A 157 2.92 0.64 -10.46
N ASP A 158 2.68 0.95 -11.74
CA ASP A 158 2.36 2.32 -12.21
C ASP A 158 1.07 2.91 -11.61
N GLN A 159 0.18 2.07 -11.06
CA GLN A 159 -1.04 2.53 -10.40
C GLN A 159 -0.81 2.83 -8.92
N PHE A 160 0.22 2.22 -8.33
CA PHE A 160 0.61 2.38 -6.92
C PHE A 160 1.61 3.51 -6.71
N PHE A 161 2.60 3.67 -7.61
CA PHE A 161 3.56 4.77 -7.50
C PHE A 161 3.05 6.05 -8.16
N GLY A 162 2.87 7.11 -7.37
CA GLY A 162 2.48 8.43 -7.83
C GLY A 162 1.63 9.19 -6.82
N GLU A 163 1.10 10.33 -7.24
CA GLU A 163 0.32 11.22 -6.38
C GLU A 163 -1.21 11.10 -6.62
N PRO A 164 -2.06 11.50 -5.65
CA PRO A 164 -1.71 11.85 -4.28
C PRO A 164 -1.32 10.60 -3.49
N GLU A 165 -0.23 10.68 -2.72
CA GLU A 165 0.17 9.63 -1.79
C GLU A 165 -0.81 9.56 -0.61
N LEU A 166 -0.95 8.37 -0.01
CA LEU A 166 -1.81 8.17 1.13
C LEU A 166 -1.14 8.66 2.40
N GLU A 167 -1.76 9.61 3.09
CA GLU A 167 -1.40 9.90 4.47
C GLU A 167 -2.01 8.83 5.40
N ILE A 168 -1.20 8.04 6.12
CA ILE A 168 -1.71 7.02 7.06
C ILE A 168 -2.67 7.60 8.11
N THR A 169 -2.52 8.88 8.46
CA THR A 169 -3.44 9.56 9.37
C THR A 169 -4.89 9.60 8.86
N ASP A 170 -5.11 9.48 7.54
CA ASP A 170 -6.44 9.33 6.96
C ASP A 170 -7.12 8.04 7.42
N TRP A 171 -6.36 6.96 7.64
CA TRP A 171 -6.90 5.70 8.14
C TRP A 171 -7.15 5.72 9.65
N MET A 172 -6.51 6.63 10.38
CA MET A 172 -6.61 6.74 11.84
C MET A 172 -7.76 7.66 12.32
N ARG A 173 -8.74 7.94 11.45
CA ARG A 173 -9.86 8.86 11.77
C ARG A 173 -11.05 8.16 12.43
N THR A 174 -11.82 8.93 13.17
CA THR A 174 -13.14 8.57 13.70
C THR A 174 -14.24 9.32 12.93
N GLY A 175 -15.45 8.73 12.90
CA GLY A 175 -16.65 9.33 12.35
C GLY A 175 -17.26 10.37 13.29
N HIS A 176 -18.27 11.10 12.79
CA HIS A 176 -19.00 12.12 13.55
C HIS A 176 -19.73 11.58 14.79
N ASP A 177 -20.03 10.28 14.79
CA ASP A 177 -20.66 9.54 15.89
C ASP A 177 -19.65 8.96 16.89
N GLY A 178 -18.35 9.26 16.73
CA GLY A 178 -17.27 8.80 17.59
C GLY A 178 -16.73 7.41 17.25
N ARG A 179 -17.33 6.69 16.29
CA ARG A 179 -16.87 5.35 15.91
C ARG A 179 -15.63 5.40 15.02
N GLY A 180 -14.71 4.45 15.17
CA GLY A 180 -13.52 4.34 14.32
C GLY A 180 -13.88 3.92 12.91
N TYR A 181 -13.27 4.52 11.88
CA TYR A 181 -13.49 4.06 10.51
C TYR A 181 -12.95 2.64 10.29
N ILE A 182 -13.73 1.81 9.58
CA ILE A 182 -13.29 0.51 9.09
C ILE A 182 -12.78 0.71 7.65
N ASN A 183 -11.46 0.73 7.48
CA ASN A 183 -10.78 0.82 6.21
C ASN A 183 -10.65 -0.58 5.61
N ILE A 184 -11.26 -0.80 4.45
CA ILE A 184 -11.25 -2.08 3.75
C ILE A 184 -10.47 -1.91 2.45
N LEU A 185 -9.33 -2.58 2.35
CA LEU A 185 -8.59 -2.72 1.10
C LEU A 185 -9.17 -3.87 0.28
N HIS A 186 -9.68 -3.56 -0.91
CA HIS A 186 -10.16 -4.54 -1.86
C HIS A 186 -8.97 -5.22 -2.55
N CYS A 187 -8.71 -6.48 -2.20
CA CYS A 187 -7.53 -7.22 -2.64
C CYS A 187 -7.82 -8.32 -3.66
N VAL A 188 -9.05 -8.43 -4.19
CA VAL A 188 -9.45 -9.53 -5.07
C VAL A 188 -8.53 -9.62 -6.29
N ASP A 189 -8.31 -8.51 -6.99
CA ASP A 189 -7.37 -8.44 -8.11
C ASP A 189 -5.91 -8.39 -7.62
N LEU A 190 -5.64 -7.60 -6.56
CA LEU A 190 -4.28 -7.36 -6.06
C LEU A 190 -3.58 -8.64 -5.62
N PHE A 191 -4.32 -9.59 -5.05
CA PHE A 191 -3.79 -10.89 -4.61
C PHE A 191 -3.18 -11.71 -5.76
N HIS A 192 -3.60 -11.46 -7.01
CA HIS A 192 -3.02 -12.08 -8.20
C HIS A 192 -1.73 -11.41 -8.69
N SER A 193 -1.35 -10.27 -8.12
CA SER A 193 -0.11 -9.52 -8.39
C SER A 193 0.82 -9.58 -7.17
N PRO A 194 1.51 -10.71 -6.91
CA PRO A 194 2.22 -10.96 -5.65
C PRO A 194 3.36 -9.97 -5.35
N ALA A 195 4.06 -9.46 -6.37
CA ALA A 195 5.12 -8.47 -6.15
C ALA A 195 4.52 -7.13 -5.72
N LEU A 196 3.43 -6.70 -6.36
CA LEU A 196 2.73 -5.47 -5.99
C LEU A 196 2.04 -5.59 -4.63
N TYR A 197 1.43 -6.74 -4.33
CA TYR A 197 0.84 -7.00 -3.01
C TYR A 197 1.89 -6.94 -1.90
N SER A 198 3.06 -7.57 -2.10
CA SER A 198 4.17 -7.52 -1.14
C SER A 198 4.74 -6.11 -0.99
N THR A 199 4.78 -5.35 -2.11
CA THR A 199 5.16 -3.93 -2.14
C THR A 199 4.26 -3.10 -1.26
N PHE A 200 2.94 -3.19 -1.47
CA PHE A 200 1.95 -2.50 -0.65
C PHE A 200 2.09 -2.86 0.84
N LEU A 201 2.21 -4.15 1.19
CA LEU A 201 2.30 -4.56 2.59
C LEU A 201 3.57 -4.07 3.28
N LEU A 202 4.72 -4.10 2.59
CA LEU A 202 5.97 -3.61 3.16
C LEU A 202 5.93 -2.11 3.37
N TRP A 203 5.43 -1.36 2.38
CA TRP A 203 5.23 0.08 2.48
C TRP A 203 4.30 0.41 3.66
N LEU A 204 3.13 -0.24 3.75
CA LEU A 204 2.19 -0.03 4.85
C LEU A 204 2.82 -0.25 6.22
N LEU A 205 3.64 -1.30 6.36
CA LEU A 205 4.34 -1.55 7.62
C LEU A 205 5.37 -0.45 7.91
N SER A 206 6.06 0.06 6.90
CA SER A 206 6.99 1.17 7.10
C SER A 206 6.26 2.40 7.63
N GLU A 207 5.20 2.83 6.94
CA GLU A 207 4.42 4.02 7.31
C GLU A 207 3.75 3.92 8.69
N LEU A 208 3.43 2.71 9.15
CA LEU A 208 2.83 2.51 10.47
C LEU A 208 3.85 2.58 11.62
N PHE A 209 5.14 2.37 11.35
CA PHE A 209 6.21 2.31 12.36
C PHE A 209 7.19 3.46 12.30
N GLU A 210 7.05 4.36 11.32
CA GLU A 210 7.70 5.66 11.26
C GLU A 210 7.07 6.65 12.26
#